data_AF-A0A7J9Y4X4-F1
#
_entry.id   AF-A0A7J9Y4X4-F1
#
_cell.length_a   1.000
_cell.length_b   1.000
_cell.length_c   1.000
_cell.angle_alpha   90.00
_cell.angle_beta   90.00
_cell.angle_gamma   90.00
#
_symmetry.space_group_name_H-M   'P 1'
#
loop_
_entity.id
_entity.type
_entity.pdbx_description
1 polymer ?
#
loop_
_entity_poly.entity_id
_entity_poly.type
_entity_poly.pdbx_seq_one_letter_code
_entity_poly.pdbx_strand_id
1 'polypeptide(L)'
;RDHKYFDTTLRRALPIKHVGEESVDGLLTYKFEQKVSRVKIEEREAPGHLFGSDKDSVVADRYYANHRTLWVEPLTGIVVKGTETTRQTLEDPDGPGVLTLLEGTMSLSEKSVAENVAKTKNANAQLQTLTWRGPLLLTILGAVLGVAGALLLWLRRRFDEDDHDAAVWQRQPELAR
;
A
#
# COMPACT_ATOMS: atom_id res chain seq x y z
N ARG A 1 6.85 13.63 2.06
CA ARG A 1 7.59 13.55 0.77
C ARG A 1 6.59 13.70 -0.36
N ASP A 2 7.01 14.18 -1.52
CA ASP A 2 6.16 14.17 -2.71
C ASP A 2 6.15 12.76 -3.30
N HIS A 3 4.96 12.27 -3.64
CA HIS A 3 4.77 10.96 -4.26
C HIS A 3 4.25 11.15 -5.68
N LYS A 4 4.22 10.06 -6.46
CA LYS A 4 3.62 10.05 -7.78
C LYS A 4 2.31 9.27 -7.72
N TYR A 5 1.25 9.85 -8.26
CA TYR A 5 -0.06 9.22 -8.41
C TYR A 5 -0.42 9.14 -9.89
N PHE A 6 -0.86 7.97 -10.34
CA PHE A 6 -1.20 7.75 -11.74
C PHE A 6 -2.56 8.34 -12.06
N ASP A 7 -2.58 9.28 -13.01
CA ASP A 7 -3.83 9.82 -13.54
C ASP A 7 -4.30 9.00 -14.73
N THR A 8 -5.51 8.44 -14.63
CA THR A 8 -6.08 7.57 -15.66
C THR A 8 -6.55 8.32 -16.90
N THR A 9 -6.85 9.61 -16.78
CA THR A 9 -7.26 10.45 -17.92
C THR A 9 -6.04 10.88 -18.72
N LEU A 10 -4.98 11.34 -18.04
CA LEU A 10 -3.73 11.78 -18.66
C LEU A 10 -2.73 10.65 -18.94
N ARG A 11 -3.04 9.43 -18.48
CA ARG A 11 -2.23 8.21 -18.63
C ARG A 11 -0.77 8.38 -18.20
N ARG A 12 -0.54 9.16 -17.14
CA ARG A 12 0.81 9.42 -16.60
C ARG A 12 0.78 9.67 -15.10
N ALA A 13 1.92 9.43 -14.47
CA ALA A 13 2.08 9.70 -13.06
C ALA A 13 2.39 11.19 -12.81
N LEU A 14 1.57 11.83 -11.98
CA LEU A 14 1.69 13.24 -11.60
C LEU A 14 2.05 13.36 -10.11
N PRO A 15 2.72 14.43 -9.70
CA PRO A 15 3.06 14.63 -8.30
C PRO A 15 1.79 14.77 -7.44
N ILE A 16 1.79 14.11 -6.29
CA ILE A 16 0.78 14.23 -5.23
C ILE A 16 1.50 14.61 -3.93
N LYS A 17 0.98 15.60 -3.22
CA LYS A 17 1.63 16.16 -2.04
C LYS A 17 1.05 15.54 -0.78
N HIS A 18 1.91 15.13 0.14
CA HIS A 18 1.49 14.82 1.50
C HIS A 18 1.18 16.12 2.23
N VAL A 19 -0.04 16.29 2.73
CA VAL A 19 -0.50 17.52 3.37
C VAL A 19 -0.67 17.40 4.89
N GLY A 20 -0.64 16.19 5.44
CA GLY A 20 -0.72 15.96 6.88
C GLY A 20 -1.26 14.58 7.23
N GLU A 21 -1.52 14.37 8.51
CA GLU A 21 -2.10 13.13 9.04
C GLU A 21 -3.50 13.41 9.57
N GLU A 22 -4.42 12.46 9.38
CA GLU A 22 -5.80 12.57 9.84
C GLU A 22 -6.30 11.19 10.28
N SER A 23 -7.13 11.16 11.33
CA SER A 23 -7.78 9.92 11.78
C SER A 23 -9.11 9.75 11.07
N VAL A 24 -9.27 8.65 10.32
CA VAL A 24 -10.53 8.25 9.67
C VAL A 24 -11.05 7.01 10.40
N ASP A 25 -12.18 7.15 11.11
CA ASP A 25 -12.80 6.07 11.92
C ASP A 25 -11.81 5.35 12.86
N GLY A 26 -10.97 6.15 13.53
CA GLY A 26 -9.94 5.69 14.45
C GLY A 26 -8.75 4.99 13.80
N LEU A 27 -8.60 5.08 12.48
CA LEU A 27 -7.42 4.66 11.74
C LEU A 27 -6.57 5.88 11.37
N LEU A 28 -5.30 5.89 11.77
CA LEU A 28 -4.36 6.93 11.37
C LEU A 28 -4.08 6.81 9.86
N THR A 29 -4.24 7.92 9.15
CA THR A 29 -4.02 7.98 7.70
C THR A 29 -3.17 9.18 7.33
N TYR A 30 -2.45 9.06 6.23
CA TYR A 30 -1.74 10.15 5.57
C TYR A 30 -2.66 10.77 4.53
N LYS A 31 -2.85 12.08 4.63
CA LYS A 31 -3.66 12.87 3.72
C LYS A 31 -2.79 13.40 2.59
N PHE A 32 -3.26 13.17 1.37
CA PHE A 32 -2.58 13.52 0.14
C PHE A 32 -3.49 14.37 -0.75
N GLU A 33 -2.94 15.42 -1.34
CA GLU A 33 -3.67 16.32 -2.25
C GLU A 33 -2.95 16.47 -3.58
N GLN A 34 -3.72 16.37 -4.67
CA GLN A 34 -3.23 16.59 -6.03
C GLN A 34 -4.20 17.49 -6.79
N LYS A 35 -3.65 18.54 -7.38
CA LYS A 35 -4.34 19.46 -8.27
C LYS A 35 -3.75 19.35 -9.67
N VAL A 36 -4.58 18.93 -10.62
CA VAL A 36 -4.30 18.94 -12.05
C VAL A 36 -5.00 20.16 -12.63
N SER A 37 -4.23 21.19 -12.95
CA SER A 37 -4.74 22.37 -13.65
C SER A 37 -5.28 21.99 -15.03
N ARG A 38 -6.11 22.87 -15.60
CA ARG A 38 -6.72 22.69 -16.93
C ARG A 38 -5.66 22.36 -17.98
N VAL A 39 -5.80 21.21 -18.63
CA VAL A 39 -4.92 20.72 -19.71
C VAL A 39 -5.76 20.19 -20.87
N LYS A 40 -5.33 20.45 -22.11
CA LYS A 40 -5.94 19.86 -23.32
C LYS A 40 -5.59 18.37 -23.37
N ILE A 41 -6.58 17.52 -23.62
CA ILE A 41 -6.41 16.06 -23.62
C ILE A 41 -6.66 15.43 -24.99
N GLU A 42 -7.53 16.00 -25.80
CA GLU A 42 -7.81 15.54 -27.17
C GLU A 42 -8.52 16.64 -27.95
N GLU A 43 -8.61 16.47 -29.26
CA GLU A 43 -9.53 17.19 -30.13
C GLU A 43 -10.69 16.25 -30.48
N ARG A 44 -11.91 16.79 -30.58
CA ARG A 44 -13.09 16.04 -30.96
C ARG A 44 -13.96 16.89 -31.86
N GLU A 45 -14.38 16.28 -32.97
CA GLU A 45 -15.41 16.84 -33.82
C GLU A 45 -16.77 16.80 -33.11
N ALA A 46 -17.46 17.93 -33.07
CA ALA A 46 -18.77 18.07 -32.44
C ALA A 46 -19.65 19.04 -33.23
N PRO A 47 -20.99 18.84 -33.21
CA PRO A 47 -21.90 19.70 -33.95
C PRO A 47 -21.77 21.17 -33.56
N GLY A 48 -21.66 22.06 -34.56
CA GLY A 48 -21.39 23.49 -34.32
C GLY A 48 -22.48 24.20 -33.53
N HIS A 49 -23.73 23.75 -33.65
CA HIS A 49 -24.87 24.29 -32.89
C HIS A 49 -24.72 24.15 -31.37
N LEU A 50 -23.92 23.21 -30.86
CA LEU A 50 -23.62 23.07 -29.43
C LEU A 50 -22.75 24.22 -28.88
N PHE A 51 -22.09 24.95 -29.79
CA PHE A 51 -21.16 26.05 -29.49
C PHE A 51 -21.67 27.40 -29.99
N GLY A 52 -22.89 27.46 -30.52
CA GLY A 52 -23.44 28.67 -31.14
C GLY A 52 -22.83 29.00 -32.51
N SER A 53 -22.29 28.00 -33.21
CA SER A 53 -21.72 28.13 -34.56
C SER A 53 -22.75 27.73 -35.63
N ASP A 54 -22.78 28.47 -36.73
CA ASP A 54 -23.60 28.15 -37.92
C ASP A 54 -22.99 27.02 -38.78
N LYS A 55 -21.77 26.58 -38.45
CA LYS A 55 -21.14 25.43 -39.10
C LYS A 55 -21.84 24.14 -38.69
N ASP A 56 -21.96 23.18 -39.60
CA ASP A 56 -22.50 21.85 -39.29
C ASP A 56 -21.68 21.17 -38.17
N SER A 57 -20.37 21.38 -38.19
CA SER A 57 -19.41 20.73 -37.29
C SER A 57 -18.22 21.64 -36.97
N VAL A 58 -17.68 21.49 -35.77
CA VAL A 58 -16.51 22.21 -35.25
C VAL A 58 -15.54 21.19 -34.63
N VAL A 59 -14.24 21.38 -34.88
CA VAL A 59 -13.18 20.63 -34.19
C VAL A 59 -12.92 21.31 -32.85
N ALA A 60 -13.47 20.75 -31.78
CA ALA A 60 -13.39 21.32 -30.45
C ALA A 60 -12.29 20.68 -29.60
N ASP A 61 -11.66 21.48 -28.76
CA ASP A 61 -10.63 21.06 -27.82
C ASP A 61 -11.27 20.54 -26.54
N ARG A 62 -10.94 19.30 -26.16
CA ARG A 62 -11.35 18.76 -24.87
C ARG A 62 -10.31 19.08 -23.81
N TYR A 63 -10.76 19.69 -22.72
CA TYR A 63 -9.95 20.01 -21.56
C TYR A 63 -10.33 19.15 -20.35
N TYR A 64 -9.33 18.89 -19.51
CA TYR A 64 -9.47 18.18 -18.24
C TYR A 64 -8.83 18.99 -17.12
N ALA A 65 -9.54 19.09 -16.00
CA ALA A 65 -9.02 19.58 -14.73
C ALA A 65 -9.52 18.68 -13.61
N ASN A 66 -8.71 18.52 -12.58
CA ASN A 66 -9.08 17.67 -11.46
C ASN A 66 -8.42 18.11 -10.15
N HIS A 67 -9.15 17.95 -9.05
CA HIS A 67 -8.64 18.11 -7.71
C HIS A 67 -9.03 16.89 -6.88
N ARG A 68 -8.03 16.13 -6.43
CA ARG A 68 -8.25 14.93 -5.62
C ARG A 68 -7.56 15.00 -4.26
N THR A 69 -8.25 14.48 -3.26
CA THR A 69 -7.74 14.29 -1.90
C THR A 69 -7.88 12.83 -1.52
N LEU A 70 -6.81 12.21 -1.03
CA LEU A 70 -6.76 10.78 -0.67
C LEU A 70 -6.27 10.63 0.76
N TRP A 71 -6.89 9.74 1.53
CA TRP A 71 -6.45 9.33 2.85
C TRP A 71 -5.96 7.90 2.77
N VAL A 72 -4.66 7.72 3.03
CA VAL A 72 -3.93 6.48 2.77
C VAL A 72 -3.38 5.95 4.07
N GLU A 73 -3.62 4.68 4.37
CA GLU A 73 -3.04 4.05 5.55
C GLU A 73 -1.53 3.78 5.31
N PRO A 74 -0.64 4.18 6.25
CA PRO A 74 0.79 4.25 5.99
C PRO A 74 1.49 2.88 5.88
N LEU A 75 0.97 1.82 6.51
CA LEU A 75 1.62 0.51 6.50
C LEU A 75 1.33 -0.28 5.23
N THR A 76 0.08 -0.30 4.80
CA THR A 76 -0.45 -1.10 3.68
C THR A 76 -0.57 -0.31 2.38
N GLY A 77 -0.64 1.01 2.46
CA GLY A 77 -0.89 1.88 1.30
C GLY A 77 -2.35 1.86 0.81
N ILE A 78 -3.28 1.28 1.59
CA ILE A 78 -4.70 1.24 1.22
C ILE A 78 -5.30 2.64 1.33
N VAL A 79 -5.96 3.09 0.27
CA VAL A 79 -6.78 4.32 0.28
C VAL A 79 -8.09 4.01 0.99
N VAL A 80 -8.32 4.64 2.15
CA VAL A 80 -9.53 4.38 2.96
C VAL A 80 -10.64 5.40 2.70
N LYS A 81 -10.26 6.64 2.34
CA LYS A 81 -11.17 7.72 1.96
C LYS A 81 -10.57 8.48 0.79
N GLY A 82 -11.44 9.04 -0.04
CA GLY A 82 -11.06 9.79 -1.22
C GLY A 82 -12.17 10.72 -1.67
N THR A 83 -11.77 11.88 -2.17
CA THR A 83 -12.64 12.89 -2.76
C THR A 83 -12.00 13.39 -4.04
N GLU A 84 -12.80 13.58 -5.09
CA GLU A 84 -12.34 13.98 -6.41
C GLU A 84 -13.32 14.96 -7.03
N THR A 85 -12.85 16.16 -7.37
CA THR A 85 -13.60 17.18 -8.11
C THR A 85 -13.05 17.24 -9.53
N THR A 86 -13.79 16.67 -10.48
CA THR A 86 -13.40 16.62 -11.88
C THR A 86 -14.21 17.62 -12.70
N ARG A 87 -13.53 18.28 -13.64
CA ARG A 87 -14.14 19.12 -14.66
C ARG A 87 -13.59 18.77 -16.03
N GLN A 88 -14.48 18.52 -16.97
CA GLN A 88 -14.17 18.30 -18.38
C GLN A 88 -15.03 19.21 -19.25
N THR A 89 -14.38 19.94 -20.13
CA THR A 89 -15.03 20.84 -21.08
C THR A 89 -14.64 20.47 -22.51
N LEU A 90 -15.51 20.80 -23.44
CA LEU A 90 -15.26 20.82 -24.87
C LEU A 90 -15.38 22.28 -25.31
N GLU A 91 -14.38 22.80 -25.99
CA GLU A 91 -14.25 24.23 -26.26
C GLU A 91 -13.94 24.46 -27.73
N ASP A 92 -14.68 25.34 -28.39
CA ASP A 92 -14.38 25.77 -29.75
C ASP A 92 -13.11 26.65 -29.75
N PRO A 93 -12.03 26.29 -30.47
CA PRO A 93 -10.82 27.13 -30.54
C PRO A 93 -11.07 28.48 -31.21
N ASP A 94 -12.05 28.54 -32.13
CA ASP A 94 -12.34 29.70 -32.97
C ASP A 94 -13.52 30.53 -32.46
N GLY A 95 -14.19 30.07 -31.40
CA GLY A 95 -15.44 30.63 -30.91
C GLY A 95 -15.52 30.70 -29.37
N PRO A 96 -16.49 31.43 -28.81
CA PRO A 96 -16.65 31.54 -27.35
C PRO A 96 -17.34 30.30 -26.73
N GLY A 97 -17.72 29.30 -27.53
CA GLY A 97 -18.52 28.17 -27.09
C GLY A 97 -17.76 27.23 -26.15
N VAL A 98 -18.27 27.07 -24.93
CA VAL A 98 -17.76 26.11 -23.93
C VAL A 98 -18.90 25.19 -23.52
N LEU A 99 -18.73 23.90 -23.80
CA LEU A 99 -19.65 22.85 -23.38
C LEU A 99 -19.03 22.06 -22.22
N THR A 100 -19.68 22.07 -21.06
CA THR A 100 -19.28 21.22 -19.93
C THR A 100 -19.76 19.79 -20.15
N LEU A 101 -18.82 18.85 -20.29
CA LEU A 101 -19.11 17.42 -20.45
C LEU A 101 -19.32 16.73 -19.10
N LEU A 102 -18.51 17.10 -18.10
CA LEU A 102 -18.57 16.56 -16.75
C LEU A 102 -18.12 17.63 -15.78
N GLU A 103 -18.91 17.88 -14.75
CA GLU A 103 -18.51 18.72 -13.62
C GLU A 103 -19.17 18.17 -12.37
N GLY A 104 -18.35 17.77 -11.40
CA GLY A 104 -18.88 17.18 -10.18
C GLY A 104 -17.81 16.84 -9.17
N THR A 105 -18.25 16.73 -7.91
CA THR A 105 -17.44 16.21 -6.81
C THR A 105 -17.94 14.84 -6.42
N MET A 106 -17.05 13.86 -6.45
CA MET A 106 -17.30 12.48 -6.07
C MET A 106 -16.55 12.18 -4.79
N SER A 107 -17.19 11.50 -3.85
CA SER A 107 -16.58 11.05 -2.61
C SER A 107 -17.02 9.63 -2.29
N LEU A 108 -16.14 8.86 -1.63
CA LEU A 108 -16.53 7.58 -1.05
C LEU A 108 -17.66 7.77 -0.03
N SER A 109 -18.65 6.88 -0.06
CA SER A 109 -19.73 6.88 0.94
C SER A 109 -19.22 6.44 2.30
N GLU A 110 -19.89 6.85 3.37
CA GLU A 110 -19.54 6.46 4.75
C GLU A 110 -19.44 4.93 4.91
N LYS A 111 -20.37 4.19 4.29
CA LYS A 111 -20.32 2.72 4.27
C LYS A 111 -19.03 2.20 3.64
N SER A 112 -18.63 2.75 2.49
CA SER A 112 -17.40 2.34 1.81
C SER A 112 -16.15 2.67 2.64
N VAL A 113 -16.16 3.83 3.31
CA VAL A 113 -15.07 4.23 4.22
C VAL A 113 -14.97 3.26 5.39
N ALA A 114 -16.08 2.94 6.06
CA ALA A 114 -16.10 2.01 7.18
C ALA A 114 -15.62 0.59 6.78
N GLU A 115 -16.06 0.10 5.62
CA GLU A 115 -15.62 -1.19 5.06
C GLU A 115 -14.11 -1.18 4.75
N ASN A 116 -13.60 -0.12 4.14
CA ASN A 116 -12.17 0.03 3.85
C ASN A 116 -11.33 0.11 5.13
N VAL A 117 -11.81 0.84 6.15
CA VAL A 117 -11.13 0.94 7.45
C VAL A 117 -11.07 -0.44 8.13
N ALA A 118 -12.18 -1.17 8.15
CA ALA A 118 -12.22 -2.52 8.73
C ALA A 118 -11.26 -3.48 7.99
N LYS A 119 -11.29 -3.48 6.65
CA LYS A 119 -10.37 -4.27 5.83
C LYS A 119 -8.91 -3.93 6.11
N THR A 120 -8.61 -2.64 6.28
CA THR A 120 -7.25 -2.16 6.53
C THR A 120 -6.76 -2.55 7.93
N LYS A 121 -7.60 -2.43 8.96
CA LYS A 121 -7.27 -2.89 10.33
C LYS A 121 -6.95 -4.39 10.34
N ASN A 122 -7.71 -5.20 9.60
CA ASN A 122 -7.44 -6.63 9.47
C ASN A 122 -6.12 -6.92 8.74
N ALA A 123 -5.84 -6.20 7.63
CA ALA A 123 -4.57 -6.32 6.91
C ALA A 123 -3.37 -5.96 7.80
N ASN A 124 -3.48 -4.89 8.60
CA ASN A 124 -2.46 -4.48 9.56
C ASN A 124 -2.18 -5.57 10.60
N ALA A 125 -3.24 -6.18 11.17
CA ALA A 125 -3.11 -7.26 12.14
C ALA A 125 -2.41 -8.49 11.55
N GLN A 126 -2.74 -8.85 10.31
CA GLN A 126 -2.10 -9.95 9.60
C GLN A 126 -0.63 -9.67 9.31
N LEU A 127 -0.31 -8.46 8.82
CA LEU A 127 1.06 -8.04 8.56
C LEU A 127 1.91 -8.07 9.83
N GLN A 128 1.43 -7.50 10.94
CA GLN A 128 2.15 -7.53 12.22
C GLN A 128 2.39 -8.95 12.74
N THR A 129 1.45 -9.86 12.49
CA THR A 129 1.60 -11.25 12.88
C THR A 129 2.70 -11.92 12.06
N LEU A 130 2.78 -11.63 10.76
CA LEU A 130 3.77 -12.20 9.85
C LEU A 130 5.18 -11.60 10.02
N THR A 131 5.29 -10.28 10.20
CA THR A 131 6.60 -9.60 10.22
C THR A 131 7.24 -9.55 11.59
N TRP A 132 6.44 -9.46 12.66
CA TRP A 132 6.99 -9.31 14.01
C TRP A 132 6.72 -10.54 14.89
N ARG A 133 5.45 -10.95 15.03
CA ARG A 133 5.09 -12.01 15.99
C ARG A 133 5.59 -13.38 15.58
N GLY A 134 5.45 -13.74 14.30
CA GLY A 134 5.85 -15.04 13.76
C GLY A 134 7.35 -15.31 13.90
N PRO A 135 8.23 -14.44 13.35
CA PRO A 135 9.67 -14.58 13.49
C PRO A 135 10.13 -14.60 14.94
N LEU A 136 9.54 -13.76 15.81
CA LEU A 136 9.90 -13.73 17.24
C LEU A 136 9.55 -15.06 17.92
N LEU A 137 8.35 -15.61 17.70
CA LEU A 137 7.94 -16.89 18.25
C LEU A 137 8.82 -18.04 17.74
N LEU A 138 9.13 -18.07 16.44
CA LEU A 138 10.04 -19.06 15.86
C LEU A 138 11.46 -18.93 16.41
N THR A 139 11.95 -17.72 16.65
CA THR A 139 13.26 -17.48 17.25
C THR A 139 13.32 -17.98 18.68
N ILE A 140 12.30 -17.69 19.50
CA ILE A 140 12.21 -18.18 20.87
C ILE A 140 12.12 -19.72 20.88
N LEU A 141 11.25 -20.29 20.06
CA LEU A 141 11.09 -21.74 19.95
C LEU A 141 12.40 -22.41 19.49
N GLY A 142 13.06 -21.85 18.49
CA GLY A 142 14.35 -22.32 18.00
C GLY A 142 15.45 -22.24 19.07
N ALA A 143 15.47 -21.17 19.86
CA ALA A 143 16.41 -21.02 20.96
C ALA A 143 16.17 -22.08 22.06
N VAL A 144 14.91 -22.31 22.45
CA VAL A 144 14.55 -23.33 23.44
C VAL A 144 14.94 -24.73 22.96
N LEU A 145 14.60 -25.08 21.72
CA LEU A 145 14.98 -26.36 21.11
C LEU A 145 16.51 -26.50 20.98
N GLY A 146 17.22 -25.42 20.64
CA GLY A 146 18.66 -25.39 20.55
C GLY A 146 19.34 -25.64 21.90
N VAL A 147 18.87 -25.00 22.97
CA VAL A 147 19.37 -25.20 24.34
C VAL A 147 19.10 -26.63 24.81
N ALA A 148 17.89 -27.16 24.59
CA ALA A 148 17.56 -28.53 24.94
C ALA A 148 18.43 -29.54 24.18
N GLY A 149 18.65 -29.33 22.87
CA GLY A 149 19.54 -30.16 22.06
C GLY A 149 20.98 -30.11 22.54
N ALA A 150 21.51 -28.93 22.87
CA ALA A 150 22.85 -28.77 23.42
C ALA A 150 23.02 -29.46 24.77
N LEU A 151 22.01 -29.36 25.65
CA LEU A 151 21.98 -30.02 26.94
C LEU A 151 21.99 -31.55 26.76
N LEU A 152 21.14 -32.10 25.89
CA LEU A 152 21.11 -33.54 25.60
C LEU A 152 22.46 -34.05 25.05
N LEU A 153 23.09 -33.30 24.14
CA LEU A 153 24.42 -33.65 23.62
C LEU A 153 25.50 -33.59 24.70
N TRP A 154 25.41 -32.62 25.61
CA TRP A 154 26.34 -32.48 26.73
C TRP A 154 26.20 -33.61 27.75
N LEU A 155 24.97 -34.00 28.10
CA LEU A 155 24.72 -35.15 28.97
C LEU A 155 25.22 -36.46 28.35
N ARG A 156 25.02 -36.68 27.04
CA ARG A 156 25.51 -37.89 26.36
C ARG A 156 27.04 -38.04 26.43
N ARG A 157 27.78 -36.95 26.20
CA ARG A 157 29.26 -36.99 26.24
C ARG A 157 29.80 -37.43 27.61
N ARG A 158 29.15 -37.04 28.70
CA ARG A 158 29.55 -37.46 30.05
C ARG A 158 29.38 -38.96 30.27
N PHE A 159 28.36 -39.58 29.69
CA PHE A 159 28.15 -41.02 29.83
C PHE A 159 29.16 -41.85 29.01
N ASP A 160 29.54 -41.39 27.80
CA ASP A 160 30.56 -42.09 26.99
C ASP A 160 31.97 -42.05 27.63
N GLU A 161 32.28 -41.00 28.40
CA GLU A 161 33.57 -40.83 29.09
C GLU A 161 33.73 -41.83 30.27
N ASP A 162 32.66 -42.05 31.04
CA ASP A 162 32.64 -43.01 32.15
C ASP A 162 32.76 -44.48 31.68
N ASP A 163 32.16 -44.83 30.53
CA ASP A 163 32.25 -46.18 29.95
C ASP A 163 33.64 -46.48 29.37
N HIS A 164 34.33 -45.47 28.83
CA HIS A 164 35.70 -45.62 28.36
C HIS A 164 36.69 -45.85 29.51
N ASP A 165 36.54 -45.14 30.63
CA ASP A 165 37.38 -45.32 31.81
C ASP A 165 37.11 -46.67 32.48
N ALA A 166 35.86 -47.09 32.60
CA ALA A 166 35.49 -48.41 33.11
C ALA A 166 36.09 -49.56 32.26
N ALA A 167 36.12 -49.40 30.93
CA ALA A 167 36.71 -50.38 30.01
C ALA A 167 38.25 -50.38 30.02
N VAL A 168 38.91 -49.28 30.38
CA VAL A 168 40.38 -49.20 30.53
C VAL A 168 40.83 -49.86 31.84
N TRP A 169 40.09 -49.70 32.93
CA TRP A 169 40.39 -50.36 34.21
C TRP A 169 40.20 -51.88 34.17
N GLN A 170 39.24 -52.39 33.38
CA GLN A 170 39.06 -53.85 33.22
C GLN A 170 40.18 -54.54 32.41
N ARG A 171 40.97 -53.79 31.62
CA ARG A 171 42.11 -54.34 30.85
C ARG A 171 43.43 -54.38 31.61
N GLN A 172 43.48 -53.96 32.88
CA GLN A 172 44.68 -54.05 33.73
C GLN A 172 44.56 -54.96 34.98
N PRO A 173 44.19 -56.26 34.90
CA PRO A 173 44.37 -57.15 36.05
C PRO A 173 45.74 -57.86 36.14
N GLU A 174 46.66 -57.80 35.18
CA GLU A 174 47.83 -58.72 35.16
C GLU A 174 49.24 -58.09 35.17
N LEU A 175 49.52 -57.12 36.04
CA LEU A 175 50.91 -56.69 36.28
C LEU A 175 51.29 -56.51 37.77
N ALA A 176 50.57 -57.16 38.68
CA ALA A 176 50.97 -57.20 40.09
C ALA A 176 51.01 -58.64 40.62
N ARG A 177 52.23 -59.20 40.54
CA ARG A 177 52.76 -60.44 41.12
C ARG A 177 52.72 -61.71 40.28
#